data_AF-A0A2S2GDC8-F1
#
_entry.id   AF-A0A2S2GDC8-F1
#
_cell.length_a   1.000
_cell.length_b   1.000
_cell.length_c   1.000
_cell.angle_alpha   90.00
_cell.angle_beta   90.00
_cell.angle_gamma   90.00
#
_symmetry.space_group_name_H-M   'P 1'
#
loop_
_entity.id
_entity.type
_entity.pdbx_description
1 polymer ?
#
loop_
_entity_poly.entity_id
_entity_poly.type
_entity_poly.pdbx_seq_one_letter_code
_entity_poly.pdbx_strand_id
1 'polypeptide(L)' 'MYLFFACVTLPGLAGILLALNFRDSAYRVYELLMNHSPVSPGFGFSPLIIRITGAILGVSLIVQVIARL' A
#
# COMPACT_ATOMS: atom_id res chain seq x y z
N MET A 1 21.91 -9.18 1.76
CA MET A 1 20.71 -9.84 1.19
C MET A 1 19.49 -9.77 2.12
N TYR A 2 19.61 -10.11 3.40
CA TYR A 2 18.48 -10.08 4.35
C TYR A 2 17.79 -8.70 4.50
N LEU A 3 18.56 -7.61 4.49
CA LEU A 3 18.01 -6.26 4.64
C LEU A 3 17.17 -5.83 3.42
N PHE A 4 17.62 -6.19 2.21
CA PHE A 4 16.85 -5.99 0.98
C PHE A 4 15.56 -6.81 1.01
N PHE A 5 15.65 -8.08 1.43
CA PHE A 5 14.48 -8.96 1.51
C PHE A 5 13.43 -8.41 2.48
N ALA A 6 13.83 -7.95 3.67
CA ALA A 6 12.95 -7.33 4.64
C ALA A 6 12.32 -6.02 4.13
N CYS A 7 13.13 -5.15 3.49
CA CYS A 7 12.66 -3.89 2.93
C CYS A 7 11.68 -4.05 1.75
N VAL A 8 11.60 -5.21 1.11
CA VAL A 8 10.66 -5.44 0.00
C VAL A 8 9.44 -6.25 0.46
N THR A 9 9.64 -7.28 1.30
CA THR A 9 8.54 -8.14 1.77
C THR A 9 7.61 -7.45 2.76
N LEU A 10 8.14 -6.65 3.71
CA LEU A 10 7.31 -5.92 4.67
C LEU A 10 6.34 -4.92 4.01
N PRO A 11 6.80 -4.01 3.12
CA PRO A 11 5.87 -3.13 2.40
C PRO A 11 5.01 -3.88 1.39
N GLY A 12 5.49 -5.00 0.81
CA GLY A 12 4.69 -5.86 -0.05
C GLY A 12 3.47 -6.45 0.69
N LEU A 13 3.70 -7.02 1.87
CA LEU A 13 2.64 -7.53 2.76
C LEU A 13 1.71 -6.40 3.23
N ALA A 14 2.27 -5.25 3.61
CA ALA A 14 1.47 -4.09 4.00
C ALA A 14 0.55 -3.62 2.86
N GLY A 15 1.04 -3.60 1.61
CA GLY A 15 0.26 -3.27 0.42
C GLY A 15 -0.89 -4.25 0.17
N ILE A 16 -0.65 -5.56 0.33
CA ILE A 16 -1.72 -6.57 0.22
C ILE A 16 -2.77 -6.40 1.32
N LEU A 17 -2.35 -6.20 2.57
CA LEU A 17 -3.28 -5.98 3.69
C LEU A 17 -4.12 -4.70 3.47
N LEU A 18 -3.50 -3.66 2.91
CA LEU A 18 -4.18 -2.44 2.50
C LEU A 18 -5.22 -2.70 1.41
N ALA A 19 -4.88 -3.52 0.41
CA ALA A 19 -5.79 -3.90 -0.69
C ALA A 19 -7.01 -4.70 -0.21
N LEU A 20 -6.78 -5.62 0.72
CA LEU A 20 -7.83 -6.42 1.37
C LEU A 20 -8.68 -5.62 2.35
N ASN A 21 -8.34 -4.34 2.58
CA ASN A 21 -8.98 -3.47 3.56
C ASN A 21 -8.99 -4.10 4.97
N PHE A 22 -7.88 -4.73 5.37
CA PHE A 22 -7.78 -5.38 6.66
C PHE A 22 -7.94 -4.34 7.79
N ARG A 23 -8.96 -4.51 8.64
CA ARG A 23 -9.25 -3.60 9.76
C ARG A 23 -9.50 -2.15 9.32
N ASP A 24 -10.17 -1.97 8.18
CA ASP A 24 -10.46 -0.65 7.58
C ASP A 24 -9.22 0.20 7.35
N SER A 25 -8.08 -0.46 7.07
CA SER A 25 -6.81 0.17 6.81
C SER A 25 -6.88 1.20 5.69
N ALA A 26 -7.67 0.95 4.64
CA ALA A 26 -7.82 1.88 3.53
C ALA A 26 -8.51 3.18 3.96
N TYR A 27 -9.51 3.09 4.86
CA TYR A 27 -10.20 4.25 5.40
C TYR A 27 -9.34 5.04 6.38
N ARG A 28 -8.55 4.37 7.22
CA ARG A 28 -7.60 5.04 8.12
C ARG A 28 -6.50 5.76 7.37
N VAL A 29 -5.98 5.13 6.31
CA VAL A 29 -4.96 5.74 5.44
C VAL A 29 -5.57 6.91 4.67
N TYR A 30 -6.80 6.74 4.16
CA TYR A 30 -7.56 7.84 3.55
C TYR A 30 -7.72 9.02 4.50
N GLU A 31 -8.17 8.77 5.73
CA GLU A 31 -8.35 9.80 6.76
C GLU A 31 -7.04 10.50 7.12
N LEU A 32 -5.94 9.73 7.25
CA LEU A 32 -4.62 10.30 7.50
C LEU A 32 -4.16 11.20 6.36
N LEU A 33 -4.35 10.77 5.10
CA LEU A 33 -4.07 11.57 3.91
C LEU A 33 -4.96 12.81 3.85
N MET A 34 -6.24 12.71 4.20
CA MET A 34 -7.13 13.87 4.21
C MET A 34 -6.74 14.91 5.27
N ASN A 35 -6.32 14.44 6.46
CA ASN A 35 -6.05 15.30 7.61
C ASN A 35 -4.61 15.83 7.68
N HIS A 36 -3.64 15.13 7.09
CA HIS A 36 -2.22 15.48 7.19
C HIS A 36 -1.52 15.70 5.85
N SER A 37 -2.20 15.47 4.71
CA SER A 37 -1.59 15.76 3.41
C SER A 37 -1.60 17.28 3.16
N PRO A 38 -0.44 17.89 2.82
CA PRO A 38 -0.38 19.28 2.36
C PRO A 38 -1.07 19.46 1.00
N VAL A 39 -1.31 18.36 0.28
CA VAL A 39 -2.08 18.32 -0.96
C VAL A 39 -3.41 17.68 -0.62
N SER A 40 -4.44 18.51 -0.42
CA SER A 40 -5.79 18.01 -0.15
C SER A 40 -6.21 17.08 -1.29
N PRO A 41 -6.55 15.81 -1.01
CA PRO A 41 -6.89 14.88 -2.07
C PRO A 41 -8.16 15.36 -2.78
N GLY A 42 -8.01 15.77 -4.03
CA GLY A 42 -9.08 16.36 -4.83
C GLY A 42 -10.16 15.38 -5.27
N PHE A 43 -11.04 15.84 -6.15
CA PHE A 43 -12.12 15.04 -6.71
C PHE A 43 -11.61 13.69 -7.26
N GLY A 44 -12.16 12.60 -6.74
CA GLY A 44 -11.80 11.23 -7.12
C GLY A 44 -10.95 10.49 -6.10
N PHE A 45 -10.33 11.16 -5.11
CA PHE A 45 -9.63 10.44 -4.06
C PHE A 45 -10.61 9.68 -3.17
N SER A 46 -10.45 8.37 -3.13
CA SER A 46 -11.35 7.45 -2.45
C SER A 46 -10.54 6.31 -1.83
N PRO A 47 -11.03 5.69 -0.74
CA PRO A 47 -10.46 4.45 -0.19
C PRO A 47 -10.25 3.36 -1.26
N LEU A 48 -11.05 3.35 -2.33
CA LEU A 48 -10.87 2.43 -3.46
C LEU A 48 -9.54 2.61 -4.19
N ILE A 49 -9.11 3.86 -4.42
CA ILE A 49 -7.82 4.14 -5.07
C ILE A 49 -6.68 3.62 -4.19
N ILE A 50 -6.76 3.84 -2.89
CA ILE A 50 -5.76 3.38 -1.92
C ILE A 50 -5.65 1.85 -1.95
N ARG A 51 -6.78 1.14 -2.04
CA ARG A 51 -6.79 -0.33 -2.18
C ARG A 51 -6.16 -0.81 -3.48
N ILE A 52 -6.50 -0.19 -4.61
CA ILE A 52 -5.92 -0.52 -5.92
C ILE A 52 -4.42 -0.28 -5.91
N THR A 53 -3.98 0.85 -5.34
CA THR A 53 -2.55 1.20 -5.26
C THR A 53 -1.81 0.21 -4.35
N GLY A 54 -2.40 -0.16 -3.21
CA GLY A 54 -1.88 -1.20 -2.33
C GLY A 54 -1.76 -2.56 -3.03
N ALA A 55 -2.76 -2.93 -3.85
CA ALA A 55 -2.75 -4.19 -4.60
C ALA A 55 -1.61 -4.22 -5.64
N ILE A 56 -1.50 -3.16 -6.44
CA ILE A 56 -0.47 -3.04 -7.49
C ILE A 56 0.92 -3.06 -6.85
N LEU A 57 1.17 -2.19 -5.86
CA LEU A 57 2.47 -2.11 -5.20
C LEU A 57 2.80 -3.40 -4.45
N GLY A 58 1.84 -3.98 -3.73
CA GLY A 58 2.01 -5.23 -2.99
C GLY A 58 2.43 -6.38 -3.91
N VAL A 59 1.71 -6.55 -5.02
CA VAL A 59 2.01 -7.59 -6.02
C VAL A 59 3.34 -7.31 -6.71
N SER A 60 3.63 -6.08 -7.14
CA SER A 60 4.89 -5.74 -7.79
C SER A 60 6.12 -5.98 -6.90
N LEU A 61 6.03 -5.69 -5.60
CA LEU A 61 7.11 -5.93 -4.64
C LEU A 61 7.33 -7.43 -4.42
N ILE A 62 6.26 -8.22 -4.30
CA ILE A 62 6.36 -9.68 -4.15
C ILE A 62 6.93 -10.32 -5.41
N VAL A 63 6.50 -9.88 -6.59
CA VAL A 63 7.06 -10.34 -7.87
C VAL A 63 8.55 -10.01 -7.96
N GLN A 64 8.98 -8.83 -7.48
CA GLN A 64 10.40 -8.48 -7.40
C GLN A 64 11.21 -9.41 -6.49
N VAL A 65 10.62 -9.87 -5.38
CA VAL A 65 11.26 -10.85 -4.48
C VAL A 65 11.41 -12.19 -5.19
N ILE A 66 10.35 -12.66 -5.87
CA ILE A 66 10.36 -13.92 -6.62
C ILE A 66 11.37 -13.88 -7.77
N ALA A 67 11.46 -12.75 -8.49
CA ALA A 67 12.37 -12.59 -9.63
C ALA A 67 13.86 -12.47 -9.24
N ARG A 68 14.16 -12.25 -7.95
CA ARG A 68 15.54 -12.16 -7.43
C ARG A 68 15.93 -13.32 -6.52
N LEU A 69 15.05 -14.32 -6.39
CA LEU A 69 15.26 -15.58 -5.69
C LEU A 69 15.95 -16.59 -6.61
#